data_AF-A0A736REE3-F1
#
_entry.id   AF-A0A736REE3-F1
#
_cell.length_a   1.000
_cell.length_b   1.000
_cell.length_c   1.000
_cell.angle_alpha   90.00
_cell.angle_beta   90.00
_cell.angle_gamma   90.00
#
_symmetry.space_group_name_H-M   'P 1'
#
loop_
_entity.id
_entity.type
_entity.pdbx_description
1 polymer ?
#
loop_
_entity_poly.entity_id
_entity_poly.type
_entity_poly.pdbx_seq_one_letter_code
_entity_poly.pdbx_strand_id
1 'polypeptide(L)'
;MHPCGVIFMSGIMLKTHYSASELAQMGLAGLPKTQQNINVKAKSDGWTSRPRLGRGGGNEYALESLPLEVQEAIRERVYQAVLVNKSDELATRAVASRQLVADREDITLLRQCPAILERKVSELTEKQKQIADARATLAMEVEKLRDAGMSRTAAVKYIASASRDDSLPEHLQAAAAIANARKGSTRKGIGERSLQEWVSVFETSRPGIERMSLLAPGHLKAKKPEQIKWLPDFLAHWRSRKGPCLREAYRDFKAEWEMTYADQPAIAAICPSYDAVRRAMDKLP
;
A
#
# COMPACT_ATOMS: atom_id res chain seq x y z
N MET A 1 33.83 29.23 16.38
CA MET A 1 33.03 28.03 16.06
C MET A 1 31.57 28.42 16.21
N HIS A 2 30.87 28.65 15.10
CA HIS A 2 29.45 29.06 15.13
C HIS A 2 28.58 27.80 15.04
N PRO A 3 27.61 27.60 15.96
CA PRO A 3 26.66 26.51 15.82
C PRO A 3 25.68 26.87 14.69
N CYS A 4 25.67 26.03 13.65
CA CYS A 4 24.69 26.10 12.58
C CYS A 4 23.30 25.82 13.18
N GLY A 5 22.49 26.88 13.31
CA GLY A 5 21.12 26.79 13.75
C GLY A 5 20.30 25.93 12.78
N VAL A 6 19.78 24.82 13.28
CA VAL A 6 18.70 24.07 12.64
C VAL A 6 17.45 24.94 12.78
N ILE A 7 17.19 25.78 11.78
CA ILE A 7 16.01 26.64 11.74
C ILE A 7 14.82 25.77 11.32
N PHE A 8 13.87 25.63 12.24
CA PHE A 8 12.57 25.01 12.05
C PHE A 8 11.92 25.49 10.73
N MET A 9 11.72 24.57 9.78
CA MET A 9 10.78 24.79 8.69
C MET A 9 9.36 24.82 9.29
N SER A 10 8.84 26.02 9.48
CA SER A 10 7.46 26.27 9.88
C SER A 10 6.49 25.57 8.90
N GLY A 11 5.89 24.46 9.34
CA GLY A 11 4.83 23.71 8.64
C GLY A 11 5.30 22.92 7.43
N ILE A 12 5.30 21.59 7.53
CA ILE A 12 5.52 20.65 6.40
C ILE A 12 4.23 20.55 5.57
N MET A 13 3.68 21.70 5.17
CA MET A 13 2.46 21.80 4.40
C MET A 13 2.74 22.65 3.17
N LEU A 14 2.19 22.24 2.02
CA LEU A 14 2.35 22.98 0.80
C LEU A 14 1.64 24.35 0.93
N LYS A 15 2.43 25.43 0.94
CA LYS A 15 1.89 26.80 1.00
C LYS A 15 1.39 27.25 -0.36
N THR A 16 0.34 28.07 -0.37
CA THR A 16 -0.15 28.71 -1.61
C THR A 16 0.78 29.83 -2.08
N HIS A 17 1.50 30.47 -1.16
CA HIS A 17 2.44 31.54 -1.45
C HIS A 17 3.76 31.33 -0.71
N TYR A 18 4.87 31.68 -1.36
CA TYR A 18 6.22 31.62 -0.82
C TYR A 18 6.91 32.96 -0.96
N SER A 19 7.66 33.34 0.06
CA SER A 19 8.49 34.54 0.00
C SER A 19 9.80 34.32 -0.75
N ALA A 20 10.37 35.40 -1.29
CA ALA A 20 11.68 35.34 -1.93
C ALA A 20 12.80 34.82 -1.00
N SER A 21 12.69 35.06 0.33
CA SER A 21 13.64 34.51 1.29
C SER A 21 13.52 32.98 1.40
N GLU A 22 12.30 32.44 1.47
CA GLU A 22 12.07 31.00 1.52
C GLU A 22 12.55 30.33 0.23
N LEU A 23 12.21 30.90 -0.93
CA LEU A 23 12.63 30.40 -2.24
C LEU A 23 14.17 30.41 -2.40
N ALA A 24 14.84 31.45 -1.91
CA ALA A 24 16.30 31.52 -1.91
C ALA A 24 16.92 30.44 -1.01
N GLN A 25 16.35 30.25 0.19
CA GLN A 25 16.83 29.25 1.16
C GLN A 25 16.62 27.82 0.66
N MET A 26 15.58 27.56 -0.13
CA MET A 26 15.38 26.25 -0.76
C MET A 26 16.49 25.91 -1.77
N GLY A 27 17.16 26.91 -2.36
CA GLY A 27 18.31 26.69 -3.23
C GLY A 27 18.00 25.83 -4.46
N LEU A 28 16.79 25.95 -5.01
CA LEU A 28 16.29 25.12 -6.11
C LEU A 28 17.04 25.42 -7.41
N ALA A 29 17.27 24.38 -8.22
CA ALA A 29 17.79 24.55 -9.57
C ALA A 29 16.82 25.42 -10.40
N GLY A 30 17.36 26.31 -11.23
CA GLY A 30 16.56 27.25 -12.01
C GLY A 30 16.11 28.52 -11.26
N LEU A 31 16.31 28.60 -9.94
CA LEU A 31 16.09 29.82 -9.16
C LEU A 31 17.39 30.52 -8.76
N PRO A 32 17.41 31.86 -8.74
CA PRO A 32 18.48 32.60 -8.10
C PRO A 32 18.58 32.28 -6.60
N LYS A 33 19.81 32.25 -6.07
CA LYS A 33 20.08 31.92 -4.65
C LYS A 33 19.94 33.10 -3.69
N THR A 34 19.64 34.30 -4.18
CA THR A 34 19.52 35.51 -3.37
C THR A 34 18.12 36.09 -3.49
N GLN A 35 17.60 36.61 -2.37
CA GLN A 35 16.27 37.23 -2.32
C GLN A 35 16.11 38.35 -3.37
N GLN A 36 17.15 39.17 -3.54
CA GLN A 36 17.15 40.27 -4.51
C GLN A 36 16.95 39.77 -5.94
N ASN A 37 17.69 38.75 -6.35
CA ASN A 37 17.60 38.21 -7.71
C ASN A 37 16.28 37.47 -7.95
N ILE A 38 15.70 36.84 -6.91
CA ILE A 38 14.36 36.27 -7.00
C ILE A 38 13.32 37.36 -7.22
N ASN A 39 13.40 38.49 -6.53
CA ASN A 39 12.47 39.60 -6.74
C ASN A 39 12.59 40.16 -8.18
N VAL A 40 13.81 40.24 -8.73
CA VAL A 40 14.04 40.66 -10.12
C VAL A 40 13.43 39.66 -11.10
N LYS A 41 13.70 38.36 -10.89
CA LYS A 41 13.16 37.28 -11.71
C LYS A 41 11.63 37.26 -11.69
N ALA A 42 11.03 37.40 -10.50
CA ALA A 42 9.59 37.43 -10.33
C ALA A 42 8.93 38.61 -11.04
N LYS A 43 9.58 39.78 -11.09
CA LYS A 43 9.12 40.93 -11.88
C LYS A 43 9.24 40.68 -13.38
N SER A 44 10.38 40.13 -13.82
CA SER A 44 10.66 39.80 -15.22
C SER A 44 9.66 38.77 -15.77
N ASP A 45 9.37 37.75 -14.98
CA ASP A 45 8.54 36.61 -15.36
C ASP A 45 7.06 36.83 -14.99
N GLY A 46 6.70 37.98 -14.41
CA GLY A 46 5.32 38.36 -14.12
C GLY A 46 4.62 37.50 -13.05
N TRP A 47 5.34 37.02 -12.03
CA TRP A 47 4.77 36.15 -11.00
C TRP A 47 3.68 36.88 -10.19
N THR A 48 2.58 36.18 -9.94
CA THR A 48 1.49 36.70 -9.12
C THR A 48 1.97 36.86 -7.68
N SER A 49 1.83 38.06 -7.13
CA SER A 49 2.37 38.39 -5.81
C SER A 49 1.35 39.09 -4.92
N ARG A 50 1.47 38.87 -3.61
CA ARG A 50 0.69 39.55 -2.58
C ARG A 50 1.64 40.20 -1.55
N PRO A 51 1.26 41.33 -0.95
CA PRO A 51 2.04 41.88 0.16
C PRO A 51 2.06 40.89 1.32
N ARG A 52 3.23 40.67 1.91
CA ARG A 52 3.41 39.82 3.08
C ARG A 52 2.72 40.45 4.30
N LEU A 53 1.94 39.66 5.01
CA LEU A 53 1.34 40.07 6.28
C LEU A 53 2.37 39.90 7.41
N GLY A 54 2.92 40.99 7.93
CA GLY A 54 3.85 40.98 9.08
C GLY A 54 4.89 42.12 9.09
N ARG A 55 5.77 42.10 10.11
CA ARG A 55 6.89 43.05 10.23
C ARG A 55 7.96 42.74 9.16
N GLY A 56 8.45 43.78 8.48
CA GLY A 56 9.54 43.69 7.50
C GLY A 56 9.13 43.86 6.03
N GLY A 57 7.83 43.99 5.73
CA GLY A 57 7.34 44.22 4.37
C GLY A 57 7.70 43.09 3.38
N GLY A 58 7.60 43.41 2.09
CA GLY A 58 7.93 42.50 0.99
C GLY A 58 6.73 41.75 0.41
N ASN A 59 6.98 41.01 -0.68
CA ASN A 59 5.96 40.27 -1.41
C ASN A 59 6.14 38.75 -1.22
N GLU A 60 5.03 38.04 -1.22
CA GLU A 60 4.96 36.59 -1.37
C GLU A 60 4.43 36.25 -2.76
N TYR A 61 4.98 35.22 -3.38
CA TYR A 61 4.68 34.80 -4.74
C TYR A 61 3.83 33.54 -4.72
N ALA A 62 2.77 33.50 -5.52
CA ALA A 62 1.85 32.38 -5.59
C ALA A 62 2.55 31.17 -6.24
N LEU A 63 2.49 29.99 -5.61
CA LEU A 63 3.15 28.76 -6.08
C LEU A 63 2.81 28.45 -7.54
N GLU A 64 1.56 28.65 -7.95
CA GLU A 64 1.07 28.38 -9.31
C GLU A 64 1.66 29.31 -10.38
N SER A 65 2.20 30.47 -9.97
CA SER A 65 2.80 31.45 -10.87
C SER A 65 4.31 31.29 -11.06
N LEU A 66 4.95 30.40 -10.29
CA LEU A 66 6.38 30.09 -10.44
C LEU A 66 6.62 29.17 -11.66
N PRO A 67 7.84 29.12 -12.22
CA PRO A 67 8.19 28.17 -13.28
C PRO A 67 7.88 26.73 -12.88
N LEU A 68 7.39 25.91 -13.82
CA LEU A 68 6.90 24.54 -13.54
C LEU A 68 7.95 23.69 -12.82
N GLU A 69 9.21 23.74 -13.27
CA GLU A 69 10.36 23.04 -12.67
C GLU A 69 10.53 23.38 -11.18
N VAL A 70 10.31 24.65 -10.83
CA VAL A 70 10.41 25.15 -9.46
C VAL A 70 9.23 24.68 -8.63
N GLN A 71 8.02 24.69 -9.20
CA GLN A 71 6.84 24.17 -8.49
C GLN A 71 6.99 22.69 -8.14
N GLU A 72 7.44 21.89 -9.10
CA GLU A 72 7.69 20.46 -8.91
C GLU A 72 8.77 20.22 -7.86
N ALA A 73 9.87 20.98 -7.89
CA ALA A 73 10.93 20.85 -6.90
C ALA A 73 10.48 21.24 -5.47
N ILE A 74 9.63 22.27 -5.33
CA ILE A 74 9.01 22.63 -4.03
C ILE A 74 8.13 21.49 -3.54
N ARG A 75 7.23 21.00 -4.41
CA ARG A 75 6.32 19.88 -4.10
C ARG A 75 7.11 18.65 -3.65
N GLU A 76 8.07 18.21 -4.44
CA GLU A 76 8.93 17.05 -4.15
C GLU A 76 9.60 17.18 -2.78
N ARG A 77 10.19 18.35 -2.50
CA ARG A 77 10.87 18.58 -1.23
C ARG A 77 9.92 18.53 -0.03
N VAL A 78 8.72 19.09 -0.17
CA VAL A 78 7.69 19.02 0.88
C VAL A 78 7.28 17.58 1.10
N TYR A 79 6.98 16.83 0.05
CA TYR A 79 6.53 15.45 0.15
C TYR A 79 7.58 14.50 0.72
N GLN A 80 8.84 14.64 0.31
CA GLN A 80 9.95 13.91 0.91
C GLN A 80 10.11 14.25 2.39
N ALA A 81 9.97 15.52 2.76
CA ALA A 81 10.00 15.92 4.15
C ALA A 81 8.84 15.30 4.96
N VAL A 82 7.64 15.15 4.38
CA VAL A 82 6.52 14.45 5.03
C VAL A 82 6.89 12.99 5.31
N LEU A 83 7.46 12.27 4.34
CA LEU A 83 7.81 10.85 4.49
C LEU A 83 8.97 10.61 5.47
N VAL A 84 9.93 11.54 5.53
CA VAL A 84 11.10 11.43 6.41
C VAL A 84 10.77 11.83 7.85
N ASN A 85 9.79 12.72 8.05
CA ASN A 85 9.40 13.12 9.39
C ASN A 85 8.73 11.96 10.13
N LYS A 86 9.48 11.42 11.09
CA LYS A 86 9.01 10.42 12.03
C LYS A 86 8.07 11.09 13.04
N SER A 87 6.85 11.41 12.62
CA SER A 87 5.80 11.81 13.55
C SER A 87 5.21 10.56 14.19
N ASP A 88 5.63 10.33 15.43
CA ASP A 88 5.01 9.41 16.38
C ASP A 88 3.70 10.05 16.89
N GLU A 89 2.77 10.29 15.98
CA GLU A 89 1.44 10.76 16.32
C GLU A 89 0.43 9.84 15.64
N LEU A 90 -0.05 8.88 16.44
CA LEU A 90 -1.27 8.13 16.21
C LEU A 90 -2.46 9.11 16.25
N ALA A 91 -2.61 9.93 15.21
CA ALA A 91 -3.71 10.87 15.10
C ALA A 91 -4.99 10.09 14.74
N THR A 92 -5.79 9.80 15.77
CA THR A 92 -7.19 9.42 15.62
C THR A 92 -7.95 10.55 14.95
N ARG A 93 -8.40 10.34 13.71
CA ARG A 93 -9.40 11.19 13.08
C ARG A 93 -10.65 10.36 12.80
N ALA A 94 -11.74 10.70 13.48
CA ALA A 94 -13.07 10.23 13.12
C ALA A 94 -13.47 10.90 11.80
N VAL A 95 -13.70 10.12 10.75
CA VAL A 95 -14.12 10.66 9.45
C VAL A 95 -15.58 10.28 9.19
N ALA A 96 -16.39 11.34 9.04
CA ALA A 96 -17.74 11.28 8.55
C ALA A 96 -17.79 10.68 7.13
N SER A 97 -18.79 9.83 6.93
CA SER A 97 -19.00 8.94 5.80
C SER A 97 -18.99 9.59 4.42
N ARG A 98 -18.44 8.87 3.43
CA ARG A 98 -19.01 8.78 2.07
C ARG A 98 -18.92 7.35 1.52
N GLN A 99 -20.03 6.92 0.91
CA GLN A 99 -20.32 5.61 0.32
C GLN A 99 -19.43 5.31 -0.90
N LEU A 100 -18.86 4.09 -0.96
CA LEU A 100 -18.85 3.21 -2.14
C LEU A 100 -18.75 1.73 -1.67
N VAL A 101 -19.33 0.83 -2.46
CA VAL A 101 -19.96 -0.44 -2.04
C VAL A 101 -19.24 -1.65 -2.65
N ALA A 102 -18.92 -2.62 -1.78
CA ALA A 102 -18.81 -4.08 -1.97
C ALA A 102 -17.78 -4.61 -0.94
N ASP A 103 -18.22 -4.70 0.34
CA ASP A 103 -17.54 -5.31 1.52
C ASP A 103 -18.08 -4.72 2.85
N ARG A 104 -18.96 -3.70 2.79
CA ARG A 104 -19.52 -3.04 3.98
C ARG A 104 -20.35 -3.96 4.88
N GLU A 105 -20.96 -5.01 4.33
CA GLU A 105 -21.77 -5.95 5.11
C GLU A 105 -20.89 -6.70 6.13
N ASP A 106 -19.69 -7.12 5.73
CA ASP A 106 -18.71 -7.78 6.61
C ASP A 106 -18.21 -6.86 7.73
N ILE A 107 -17.88 -5.60 7.43
CA ILE A 107 -17.40 -4.64 8.46
C ILE A 107 -18.51 -4.33 9.48
N THR A 108 -19.74 -4.15 9.02
CA THR A 108 -20.88 -3.80 9.89
C THR A 108 -21.26 -4.99 10.78
N LEU A 109 -21.26 -6.21 10.22
CA LEU A 109 -21.46 -7.46 10.97
C LEU A 109 -20.34 -7.72 11.98
N LEU A 110 -19.07 -7.46 11.62
CA LEU A 110 -17.93 -7.61 12.54
C LEU A 110 -18.01 -6.65 13.73
N ARG A 111 -18.55 -5.45 13.54
CA ARG A 111 -18.76 -4.47 14.62
C ARG A 111 -19.90 -4.85 15.58
N GLN A 112 -20.92 -5.55 15.08
CA GLN A 112 -22.04 -6.01 15.92
C GLN A 112 -21.62 -7.13 16.88
N CYS A 113 -20.50 -7.81 16.63
CA CYS A 113 -20.01 -8.90 17.46
C CYS A 113 -18.49 -8.77 17.73
N PRO A 114 -18.07 -7.95 18.70
CA PRO A 114 -16.65 -7.74 19.03
C PRO A 114 -15.88 -9.05 19.30
N ALA A 115 -16.52 -10.04 19.93
CA ALA A 115 -15.91 -11.35 20.19
C ALA A 115 -15.53 -12.12 18.91
N ILE A 116 -16.25 -11.93 17.79
CA ILE A 116 -15.90 -12.55 16.51
C ILE A 116 -14.65 -11.89 15.94
N LEU A 117 -14.53 -10.58 16.08
CA LEU A 117 -13.37 -9.83 15.64
C LEU A 117 -12.11 -10.19 16.44
N GLU A 118 -12.23 -10.30 17.77
CA GLU A 118 -11.16 -10.75 18.66
C GLU A 118 -10.68 -12.17 18.31
N ARG A 119 -11.62 -13.08 18.04
CA ARG A 119 -11.29 -14.44 17.57
C ARG A 119 -10.57 -14.42 16.23
N LYS A 120 -11.08 -13.66 15.25
CA LYS A 120 -10.42 -13.51 13.94
C LYS A 120 -8.98 -13.00 14.07
N VAL A 121 -8.74 -12.00 14.91
CA VAL A 121 -7.37 -11.47 15.14
C VAL A 121 -6.50 -12.46 15.90
N SER A 122 -7.08 -13.25 16.81
CA SER A 122 -6.37 -14.30 17.54
C SER A 122 -5.96 -15.47 16.63
N GLU A 123 -6.73 -15.75 15.57
CA GLU A 123 -6.41 -16.74 14.54
C GLU A 123 -5.31 -16.29 13.56
N LEU A 124 -4.99 -14.99 13.52
CA LEU A 124 -3.92 -14.48 12.68
C LEU A 124 -2.55 -14.94 13.19
N THR A 125 -1.73 -15.45 12.28
CA THR A 125 -0.31 -15.69 12.55
C THR A 125 0.42 -14.36 12.79
N GLU A 126 1.54 -14.40 13.52
CA GLU A 126 2.37 -13.22 13.76
C GLU A 126 2.79 -12.54 12.45
N LYS A 127 3.14 -13.34 11.43
CA LYS A 127 3.45 -12.84 10.09
C LYS A 127 2.27 -12.08 9.45
N GLN A 128 1.04 -12.56 9.63
CA GLN A 128 -0.15 -11.86 9.10
C GLN A 128 -0.42 -10.54 9.81
N LYS A 129 -0.18 -10.48 11.13
CA LYS A 129 -0.27 -9.24 11.92
C LYS A 129 0.76 -8.23 11.46
N GLN A 130 2.02 -8.65 11.30
CA GLN A 130 3.09 -7.81 10.74
C GLN A 130 2.75 -7.27 9.34
N ILE A 131 2.16 -8.11 8.47
CA ILE A 131 1.70 -7.67 7.15
C ILE A 131 0.58 -6.63 7.27
N ALA A 132 -0.38 -6.83 8.18
CA ALA A 132 -1.46 -5.88 8.42
C ALA A 132 -0.94 -4.53 8.93
N ASP A 133 -0.03 -4.55 9.91
CA ASP A 133 0.61 -3.34 10.46
C ASP A 133 1.42 -2.59 9.40
N ALA A 134 2.17 -3.32 8.57
CA ALA A 134 2.92 -2.72 7.47
C ALA A 134 1.99 -2.06 6.43
N ARG A 135 0.86 -2.69 6.10
CA ARG A 135 -0.17 -2.10 5.22
C ARG A 135 -0.80 -0.86 5.84
N ALA A 136 -1.09 -0.89 7.14
CA ALA A 136 -1.63 0.25 7.88
C ALA A 136 -0.65 1.43 7.89
N THR A 137 0.63 1.15 8.08
CA THR A 137 1.71 2.14 8.04
C THR A 137 1.76 2.84 6.69
N LEU A 138 1.77 2.09 5.58
CA LEU A 138 1.78 2.69 4.24
C LEU A 138 0.52 3.50 3.94
N ALA A 139 -0.66 3.04 4.38
CA ALA A 139 -1.89 3.78 4.23
C ALA A 139 -1.89 5.10 5.02
N MET A 140 -1.31 5.10 6.22
CA MET A 140 -1.13 6.32 7.03
C MET A 140 -0.23 7.33 6.33
N GLU A 141 0.85 6.89 5.67
CA GLU A 141 1.73 7.79 4.90
C GLU A 141 1.04 8.39 3.67
N VAL A 142 0.13 7.64 3.03
CA VAL A 142 -0.74 8.21 1.99
C VAL A 142 -1.60 9.34 2.57
N GLU A 143 -2.20 9.16 3.75
CA GLU A 143 -2.99 10.22 4.40
C GLU A 143 -2.14 11.45 4.74
N LYS A 144 -0.91 11.26 5.24
CA LYS A 144 0.01 12.39 5.51
C LYS A 144 0.33 13.18 4.23
N LEU A 145 0.58 12.51 3.11
CA LEU A 145 0.80 13.17 1.81
C LEU A 145 -0.45 13.92 1.33
N ARG A 146 -1.64 13.37 1.59
CA ARG A 146 -2.91 14.03 1.27
C ARG A 146 -3.15 15.26 2.12
N ASP A 147 -2.88 15.18 3.42
CA ASP A 147 -2.96 16.31 4.34
C ASP A 147 -1.95 17.41 3.96
N ALA A 148 -0.82 17.04 3.34
CA ALA A 148 0.15 17.98 2.76
C ALA A 148 -0.28 18.57 1.40
N GLY A 149 -1.43 18.15 0.83
CA GLY A 149 -2.03 18.72 -0.36
C GLY A 149 -2.05 17.82 -1.61
N MET A 150 -1.54 16.59 -1.55
CA MET A 150 -1.66 15.65 -2.67
C MET A 150 -3.10 15.14 -2.83
N SER A 151 -3.51 14.90 -4.08
CA SER A 151 -4.69 14.07 -4.31
C SER A 151 -4.41 12.61 -3.88
N ARG A 152 -5.45 11.87 -3.49
CA ARG A 152 -5.32 10.46 -3.13
C ARG A 152 -4.62 9.63 -4.22
N THR A 153 -5.00 9.84 -5.48
CA THR A 153 -4.38 9.13 -6.62
C THR A 153 -2.90 9.48 -6.77
N ALA A 154 -2.54 10.76 -6.60
CA ALA A 154 -1.15 11.19 -6.66
C ALA A 154 -0.32 10.62 -5.52
N ALA A 155 -0.82 10.66 -4.27
CA ALA A 155 -0.13 10.12 -3.09
C ALA A 155 0.10 8.61 -3.20
N VAL A 156 -0.91 7.85 -3.63
CA VAL A 156 -0.77 6.41 -3.85
C VAL A 156 0.25 6.11 -4.94
N LYS A 157 0.17 6.82 -6.08
CA LYS A 157 1.14 6.65 -7.18
C LYS A 157 2.57 6.93 -6.70
N TYR A 158 2.75 8.02 -5.95
CA TYR A 158 4.03 8.46 -5.42
C TYR A 158 4.68 7.40 -4.50
N ILE A 159 3.95 6.89 -3.51
CA ILE A 159 4.47 5.83 -2.62
C ILE A 159 4.70 4.52 -3.39
N ALA A 160 3.81 4.17 -4.31
CA ALA A 160 3.94 2.94 -5.08
C ALA A 160 5.15 2.97 -6.03
N SER A 161 5.44 4.09 -6.69
CA SER A 161 6.64 4.25 -7.51
C SER A 161 7.90 4.27 -6.65
N ALA A 162 7.91 5.07 -5.57
CA ALA A 162 9.07 5.17 -4.69
C ALA A 162 9.44 3.81 -4.05
N SER A 163 8.42 3.00 -3.73
CA SER A 163 8.62 1.63 -3.23
C SER A 163 9.28 0.70 -4.24
N ARG A 164 9.01 0.87 -5.55
CA ARG A 164 9.62 0.06 -6.62
C ARG A 164 11.05 0.51 -6.90
N ASP A 165 11.31 1.80 -6.77
CA ASP A 165 12.61 2.40 -7.08
C ASP A 165 13.55 2.42 -5.87
N ASP A 166 13.13 1.86 -4.73
CA ASP A 166 13.84 1.87 -3.44
C ASP A 166 14.19 3.31 -2.95
N SER A 167 13.37 4.29 -3.31
CA SER A 167 13.56 5.70 -2.93
C SER A 167 12.72 6.14 -1.73
N LEU A 168 11.96 5.21 -1.11
CA LEU A 168 11.31 5.47 0.17
C LEU A 168 12.34 5.52 1.31
N PRO A 169 12.05 6.25 2.41
CA PRO A 169 12.77 6.12 3.67
C PRO A 169 12.89 4.66 4.12
N GLU A 170 14.01 4.29 4.75
CA GLU A 170 14.35 2.89 5.09
C GLU A 170 13.22 2.14 5.81
N HIS A 171 12.59 2.77 6.79
CA HIS A 171 11.48 2.17 7.53
C HIS A 171 10.24 1.92 6.67
N LEU A 172 9.93 2.80 5.71
CA LEU A 172 8.83 2.63 4.76
C LEU A 172 9.18 1.60 3.68
N GLN A 173 10.44 1.51 3.29
CA GLN A 173 10.90 0.47 2.37
C GLN A 173 10.81 -0.92 3.03
N ALA A 174 11.17 -1.02 4.33
CA ALA A 174 10.97 -2.23 5.12
C ALA A 174 9.48 -2.58 5.26
N ALA A 175 8.62 -1.60 5.56
CA ALA A 175 7.17 -1.80 5.60
C ALA A 175 6.62 -2.27 4.25
N ALA A 176 7.06 -1.68 3.13
CA ALA A 176 6.68 -2.13 1.79
C ALA A 176 7.10 -3.58 1.50
N ALA A 177 8.29 -3.98 1.93
CA ALA A 177 8.75 -5.36 1.79
C ALA A 177 7.89 -6.35 2.59
N ILE A 178 7.48 -6.00 3.81
CA ILE A 178 6.62 -6.82 4.66
C ILE A 178 5.19 -6.87 4.09
N ALA A 179 4.62 -5.72 3.72
CA ALA A 179 3.25 -5.61 3.20
C ALA A 179 3.02 -6.42 1.92
N ASN A 180 4.05 -6.57 1.07
CA ASN A 180 4.02 -7.39 -0.13
C ASN A 180 4.15 -8.89 0.17
N ALA A 181 3.10 -9.46 0.75
CA ALA A 181 3.02 -10.86 1.15
C ALA A 181 3.20 -11.89 0.00
N ARG A 182 3.09 -11.48 -1.27
CA ARG A 182 3.23 -12.32 -2.47
C ARG A 182 4.55 -12.05 -3.20
N LYS A 183 5.64 -11.82 -2.45
CA LYS A 183 6.98 -11.63 -3.00
C LYS A 183 7.43 -12.89 -3.75
N GLY A 184 7.19 -12.91 -5.05
CA GLY A 184 7.95 -13.73 -6.00
C GLY A 184 9.14 -12.92 -6.51
N SER A 185 10.13 -13.59 -7.10
CA SER A 185 11.37 -12.95 -7.61
C SER A 185 11.12 -11.79 -8.60
N THR A 186 9.91 -11.67 -9.16
CA THR A 186 9.54 -10.71 -10.20
C THR A 186 8.72 -9.51 -9.71
N ARG A 187 8.30 -9.48 -8.43
CA ARG A 187 7.37 -8.45 -7.91
C ARG A 187 8.05 -7.57 -6.85
N LYS A 188 8.72 -6.51 -7.31
CA LYS A 188 9.32 -5.47 -6.45
C LYS A 188 8.30 -4.38 -6.11
N GLY A 189 8.38 -3.84 -4.89
CA GLY A 189 7.54 -2.73 -4.41
C GLY A 189 6.05 -3.07 -4.24
N ILE A 190 5.23 -2.03 -4.09
CA ILE A 190 3.77 -2.12 -3.90
C ILE A 190 3.00 -1.78 -5.19
N GLY A 191 1.89 -2.48 -5.43
CA GLY A 191 0.95 -2.14 -6.51
C GLY A 191 0.00 -1.01 -6.14
N GLU A 192 -0.25 -0.07 -7.05
CA GLU A 192 -1.13 1.09 -6.80
C GLU A 192 -2.55 0.65 -6.39
N ARG A 193 -3.12 -0.36 -7.07
CA ARG A 193 -4.44 -0.89 -6.75
C ARG A 193 -4.52 -1.44 -5.33
N SER A 194 -3.53 -2.24 -4.92
CA SER A 194 -3.49 -2.79 -3.56
C SER A 194 -3.34 -1.70 -2.51
N LEU A 195 -2.51 -0.68 -2.77
CA LEU A 195 -2.38 0.44 -1.85
C LEU A 195 -3.67 1.27 -1.77
N GLN A 196 -4.38 1.51 -2.89
CA GLN A 196 -5.71 2.13 -2.88
C GLN A 196 -6.69 1.36 -2.00
N GLU A 197 -6.72 0.02 -2.12
CA GLU A 197 -7.59 -0.84 -1.32
C GLU A 197 -7.25 -0.73 0.18
N TRP A 198 -5.96 -0.73 0.54
CA TRP A 198 -5.53 -0.58 1.93
C TRP A 198 -5.89 0.79 2.52
N VAL A 199 -5.77 1.87 1.73
CA VAL A 199 -6.20 3.21 2.15
C VAL A 199 -7.70 3.26 2.39
N SER A 200 -8.51 2.64 1.52
CA SER A 200 -9.98 2.54 1.74
C SER A 200 -10.31 1.80 3.03
N VAL A 201 -9.62 0.68 3.32
CA VAL A 201 -9.79 -0.05 4.58
C VAL A 201 -9.35 0.81 5.76
N PHE A 202 -8.24 1.54 5.65
CA PHE A 202 -7.72 2.40 6.72
C PHE A 202 -8.70 3.51 7.10
N GLU A 203 -9.30 4.20 6.12
CA GLU A 203 -10.29 5.27 6.34
C GLU A 203 -11.62 4.75 6.92
N THR A 204 -12.01 3.53 6.57
CA THR A 204 -13.31 2.98 6.94
C THR A 204 -13.27 2.15 8.23
N SER A 205 -12.08 1.71 8.67
CA SER A 205 -11.88 0.89 9.86
C SER A 205 -11.43 1.67 11.09
N ARG A 206 -11.84 1.21 12.27
CA ARG A 206 -11.30 1.70 13.55
C ARG A 206 -9.87 1.19 13.77
N PRO A 207 -8.97 1.99 14.37
CA PRO A 207 -7.66 1.50 14.80
C PRO A 207 -7.75 0.28 15.72
N GLY A 208 -6.66 -0.48 15.83
CA GLY A 208 -6.60 -1.69 16.67
C GLY A 208 -7.06 -2.94 15.94
N ILE A 209 -7.79 -3.82 16.65
CA ILE A 209 -8.14 -5.16 16.17
C ILE A 209 -9.01 -5.15 14.89
N GLU A 210 -9.83 -4.12 14.69
CA GLU A 210 -10.68 -4.00 13.49
C GLU A 210 -9.85 -3.81 12.24
N ARG A 211 -8.99 -2.78 12.23
CA ARG A 211 -8.06 -2.52 11.14
C ARG A 211 -7.08 -3.67 10.92
N MET A 212 -6.55 -4.25 11.99
CA MET A 212 -5.67 -5.43 11.93
C MET A 212 -6.35 -6.58 11.19
N SER A 213 -7.59 -6.90 11.56
CA SER A 213 -8.35 -8.00 10.93
C SER A 213 -8.62 -7.76 9.46
N LEU A 214 -8.89 -6.51 9.05
CA LEU A 214 -9.26 -6.17 7.67
C LEU A 214 -8.04 -5.99 6.75
N LEU A 215 -6.92 -5.50 7.29
CA LEU A 215 -5.68 -5.35 6.53
C LEU A 215 -4.84 -6.63 6.49
N ALA A 216 -5.08 -7.59 7.38
CA ALA A 216 -4.40 -8.88 7.33
C ALA A 216 -4.67 -9.60 6.00
N PRO A 217 -3.67 -10.27 5.40
CA PRO A 217 -3.91 -11.07 4.21
C PRO A 217 -4.81 -12.26 4.57
N GLY A 218 -5.85 -12.47 3.77
CA GLY A 218 -6.81 -13.54 3.98
C GLY A 218 -6.13 -14.90 4.12
N HIS A 219 -6.67 -15.75 5.00
CA HIS A 219 -6.27 -17.14 5.09
C HIS A 219 -6.60 -17.84 3.78
N LEU A 220 -5.59 -18.23 3.02
CA LEU A 220 -5.71 -19.41 2.16
C LEU A 220 -5.83 -20.59 3.12
N LYS A 221 -7.06 -20.88 3.60
CA LYS A 221 -7.32 -22.10 4.36
C LYS A 221 -6.95 -23.25 3.44
N ALA A 222 -5.88 -23.98 3.79
CA ALA A 222 -5.53 -25.18 3.07
C ALA A 222 -6.76 -26.10 3.11
N LYS A 223 -7.32 -26.41 1.93
CA LYS A 223 -8.41 -27.40 1.85
C LYS A 223 -7.92 -28.66 2.55
N LYS A 224 -8.65 -29.08 3.58
CA LYS A 224 -8.36 -30.36 4.24
C LYS A 224 -8.60 -31.48 3.23
N PRO A 225 -7.88 -32.62 3.32
CA PRO A 225 -8.06 -33.73 2.39
C PRO A 225 -9.54 -34.13 2.19
N GLU A 226 -10.36 -34.08 3.25
CA GLU A 226 -11.78 -34.45 3.23
C GLU A 226 -12.64 -33.50 2.38
N GLN A 227 -12.16 -32.29 2.09
CA GLN A 227 -12.86 -31.29 1.28
C GLN A 227 -12.47 -31.34 -0.20
N ILE A 228 -11.52 -32.20 -0.58
CA ILE A 228 -11.02 -32.31 -1.94
C ILE A 228 -11.84 -33.36 -2.69
N LYS A 229 -12.79 -32.91 -3.51
CA LYS A 229 -13.78 -33.78 -4.19
C LYS A 229 -13.17 -34.89 -5.05
N TRP A 230 -12.07 -34.62 -5.76
CA TRP A 230 -11.39 -35.58 -6.64
C TRP A 230 -10.42 -36.51 -5.89
N LEU A 231 -10.12 -36.24 -4.62
CA LEU A 231 -9.09 -36.98 -3.88
C LEU A 231 -9.46 -38.47 -3.68
N PRO A 232 -10.71 -38.85 -3.36
CA PRO A 232 -11.10 -40.25 -3.28
C PRO A 232 -10.84 -41.02 -4.58
N ASP A 233 -11.18 -40.42 -5.72
CA ASP A 233 -10.99 -41.02 -7.04
C ASP A 233 -9.50 -41.25 -7.31
N PHE A 234 -8.66 -40.24 -7.05
CA PHE A 234 -7.20 -40.41 -7.15
C PHE A 234 -6.66 -41.50 -6.20
N LEU A 235 -7.15 -41.56 -4.96
CA LEU A 235 -6.71 -42.53 -3.97
C LEU A 235 -7.03 -43.98 -4.36
N ALA A 236 -8.04 -44.22 -5.20
CA ALA A 236 -8.34 -45.54 -5.75
C ALA A 236 -7.18 -46.05 -6.64
N HIS A 237 -6.59 -45.18 -7.47
CA HIS A 237 -5.43 -45.51 -8.29
C HIS A 237 -4.15 -45.67 -7.45
N TRP A 238 -3.95 -44.77 -6.48
CA TRP A 238 -2.79 -44.80 -5.59
C TRP A 238 -2.72 -46.07 -4.74
N ARG A 239 -3.86 -46.51 -4.18
CA ARG A 239 -3.97 -47.70 -3.32
C ARG A 239 -4.06 -49.01 -4.10
N SER A 240 -3.82 -48.98 -5.41
CA SER A 240 -3.87 -50.19 -6.23
C SER A 240 -2.78 -51.18 -5.80
N ARG A 241 -3.08 -52.48 -5.91
CA ARG A 241 -2.16 -53.58 -5.53
C ARG A 241 -0.84 -53.59 -6.33
N LYS A 242 -0.74 -52.80 -7.40
CA LYS A 242 0.45 -52.67 -8.25
C LYS A 242 1.56 -51.85 -7.60
N GLY A 243 1.27 -51.09 -6.53
CA GLY A 243 2.24 -50.18 -5.89
C GLY A 243 2.79 -49.12 -6.86
N PRO A 244 1.94 -48.39 -7.61
CA PRO A 244 2.40 -47.45 -8.62
C PRO A 244 3.15 -46.27 -7.98
N CYS A 245 4.11 -45.69 -8.70
CA CYS A 245 4.67 -44.41 -8.28
C CYS A 245 3.64 -43.28 -8.48
N LEU A 246 3.85 -42.12 -7.83
CA LEU A 246 2.86 -41.03 -7.82
C LEU A 246 2.51 -40.54 -9.24
N ARG A 247 3.49 -40.57 -10.14
CA ARG A 247 3.33 -40.17 -11.55
C ARG A 247 2.50 -41.17 -12.34
N GLU A 248 2.69 -42.46 -12.09
CA GLU A 248 1.90 -43.52 -12.73
C GLU A 248 0.46 -43.51 -12.25
N ALA A 249 0.25 -43.43 -10.93
CA ALA A 249 -1.10 -43.30 -10.36
C ALA A 249 -1.84 -42.07 -10.90
N TYR A 250 -1.14 -40.93 -11.06
CA TYR A 250 -1.73 -39.73 -11.64
C TYR A 250 -2.09 -39.89 -13.13
N ARG A 251 -1.23 -40.53 -13.92
CA ARG A 251 -1.50 -40.78 -15.34
C ARG A 251 -2.76 -41.62 -15.51
N ASP A 252 -2.87 -42.70 -14.75
CA ASP A 252 -3.99 -43.63 -14.85
C ASP A 252 -5.28 -42.96 -14.34
N PHE A 253 -5.22 -42.20 -13.25
CA PHE A 253 -6.32 -41.36 -12.76
C PHE A 253 -6.79 -40.34 -13.80
N LYS A 254 -5.85 -39.64 -14.46
CA LYS A 254 -6.17 -38.62 -15.46
C LYS A 254 -6.87 -39.25 -16.67
N ALA A 255 -6.40 -40.42 -17.12
CA ALA A 255 -7.01 -41.14 -18.23
C ALA A 255 -8.44 -41.59 -17.90
N GLU A 256 -8.67 -42.11 -16.69
CA GLU A 256 -10.01 -42.48 -16.24
C GLU A 256 -10.93 -41.25 -16.12
N TRP A 257 -10.44 -40.15 -15.53
CA TRP A 257 -11.19 -38.90 -15.41
C TRP A 257 -11.66 -38.34 -16.77
N GLU A 258 -10.77 -38.31 -17.76
CA GLU A 258 -11.09 -37.85 -19.12
C GLU A 258 -12.12 -38.77 -19.81
N MET A 259 -12.05 -40.08 -19.56
CA MET A 259 -13.00 -41.05 -20.10
C MET A 259 -14.38 -40.93 -19.43
N THR A 260 -14.43 -40.86 -18.10
CA THR A 260 -15.68 -40.83 -17.32
C THR A 260 -16.47 -39.54 -17.53
N TYR A 261 -15.77 -38.41 -17.73
CA TYR A 261 -16.41 -37.10 -17.92
C TYR A 261 -16.33 -36.60 -19.36
N ALA A 262 -16.10 -37.47 -20.35
CA ALA A 262 -16.01 -37.11 -21.77
C ALA A 262 -17.24 -36.36 -22.27
N ASP A 263 -18.44 -36.78 -21.84
CA ASP A 263 -19.72 -36.15 -22.20
C ASP A 263 -20.01 -34.86 -21.39
N GLN A 264 -19.18 -34.52 -20.42
CA GLN A 264 -19.35 -33.39 -19.51
C GLN A 264 -18.10 -32.48 -19.50
N PRO A 265 -17.93 -31.64 -20.53
CA PRO A 265 -16.70 -30.86 -20.74
C PRO A 265 -16.37 -29.93 -19.56
N ALA A 266 -17.39 -29.42 -18.86
CA ALA A 266 -17.19 -28.60 -17.68
C ALA A 266 -16.55 -29.36 -16.50
N ILE A 267 -16.83 -30.65 -16.34
CA ILE A 267 -16.24 -31.49 -15.28
C ILE A 267 -14.88 -32.03 -15.70
N ALA A 268 -14.73 -32.41 -16.98
CA ALA A 268 -13.43 -32.80 -17.54
C ALA A 268 -12.39 -31.68 -17.35
N ALA A 269 -12.77 -30.41 -17.56
CA ALA A 269 -11.90 -29.25 -17.37
C ALA A 269 -11.47 -29.00 -15.89
N ILE A 270 -12.13 -29.63 -14.92
CA ILE A 270 -11.83 -29.48 -13.48
C ILE A 270 -10.82 -30.57 -13.00
N CYS A 271 -10.30 -31.41 -13.92
CA CYS A 271 -9.28 -32.40 -13.60
C CYS A 271 -8.08 -31.74 -12.88
N PRO A 272 -7.66 -32.24 -11.70
CA PRO A 272 -6.58 -31.64 -10.95
C PRO A 272 -5.24 -31.79 -11.68
N SER A 273 -4.36 -30.80 -11.54
CA SER A 273 -2.98 -30.92 -12.01
C SER A 273 -2.16 -31.87 -11.13
N TYR A 274 -1.08 -32.44 -11.68
CA TYR A 274 -0.14 -33.27 -10.94
C TYR A 274 0.36 -32.62 -9.64
N ASP A 275 0.66 -31.32 -9.69
CA ASP A 275 1.09 -30.56 -8.51
C ASP A 275 -0.02 -30.39 -7.46
N ALA A 276 -1.28 -30.37 -7.87
CA ALA A 276 -2.41 -30.36 -6.94
C ALA A 276 -2.54 -31.70 -6.23
N VAL A 277 -2.35 -32.81 -6.94
CA VAL A 277 -2.33 -34.17 -6.40
C VAL A 277 -1.19 -34.35 -5.41
N ARG A 278 0.05 -33.99 -5.79
CA ARG A 278 1.22 -34.04 -4.90
C ARG A 278 0.98 -33.29 -3.60
N ARG A 279 0.51 -32.04 -3.68
CA ARG A 279 0.20 -31.21 -2.50
C ARG A 279 -0.94 -31.75 -1.63
N ALA A 280 -1.84 -32.56 -2.18
CA ALA A 280 -2.88 -33.22 -1.41
C ALA A 280 -2.34 -34.45 -0.68
N MET A 281 -1.47 -35.22 -1.33
CA MET A 281 -0.79 -36.38 -0.75
C MET A 281 0.14 -36.00 0.40
N ASP A 282 0.85 -34.88 0.30
CA ASP A 282 1.71 -34.34 1.38
C ASP A 282 0.93 -33.98 2.66
N LYS A 283 -0.41 -33.92 2.60
CA LYS A 283 -1.29 -33.60 3.74
C LYS A 283 -1.94 -34.81 4.38
N LEU A 284 -1.77 -36.00 3.80
CA LEU A 284 -2.27 -37.22 4.39
C LEU A 284 -1.34 -37.66 5.54
N PRO A 285 -1.89 -38.23 6.62
CA PRO A 285 -1.10 -38.72 7.75
C PRO A 285 -0.22 -39.92 7.39
#